data_AF-A0A5P1EMG1-F1
#
_entry.id   AF-A0A5P1EMG1-F1
#
_cell.length_a   1.000
_cell.length_b   1.000
_cell.length_c   1.000
_cell.angle_alpha   90.00
_cell.angle_beta   90.00
_cell.angle_gamma   90.00
#
_symmetry.space_group_name_H-M   'P 1'
#
loop_
_entity.id
_entity.type
_entity.pdbx_description
1 polymer ?
#
loop_
_entity_poly.entity_id
_entity_poly.type
_entity_poly.pdbx_seq_one_letter_code
_entity_poly.pdbx_strand_id
1 'polypeptide(L)'
;MSVLIVTSVGDIVVNLYTNLCLSFGHKNFLKLCKMKYYNGCLFHKVDKDFMARTGDSTGTGKGGDSVYRFLYGEHARLFTDEIHPRLKQYSRMATVALANAGKNHNASQFYLHSAQRH
;
A
#
# COMPACT_ATOMS: atom_id res chain seq x y z
N MET A 1 8.54 5.15 12.05
CA MET A 1 8.37 6.30 11.14
C MET A 1 6.89 6.41 10.79
N SER A 2 6.36 7.61 10.58
CA SER A 2 4.92 7.79 10.32
C SER A 2 4.70 8.64 9.06
N VAL A 3 3.57 8.43 8.39
CA VAL A 3 3.15 9.17 7.19
C VAL A 3 1.74 9.69 7.41
N LEU A 4 1.51 10.96 7.09
CA LEU A 4 0.19 11.58 7.07
C LEU A 4 -0.41 11.42 5.67
N ILE A 5 -1.58 10.79 5.59
CA ILE A 5 -2.40 10.69 4.39
C ILE A 5 -3.56 11.65 4.56
N VAL A 6 -3.52 12.78 3.84
CA VAL A 6 -4.59 13.77 3.81
C VAL A 6 -5.60 13.33 2.75
N THR A 7 -6.85 13.15 3.14
CA THR A 7 -7.95 12.78 2.23
C THR A 7 -9.05 13.84 2.24
N SER A 8 -9.98 13.77 1.30
CA SER A 8 -11.13 14.68 1.25
C SER A 8 -12.09 14.54 2.44
N VAL A 9 -12.02 13.43 3.19
CA VAL A 9 -12.90 13.12 4.32
C VAL A 9 -12.19 13.16 5.67
N GLY A 10 -10.91 13.54 5.69
CA GLY A 10 -10.10 13.65 6.90
C GLY A 10 -8.70 13.08 6.76
N ASP A 11 -7.96 13.17 7.86
CA ASP A 11 -6.55 12.83 7.90
C ASP A 11 -6.32 11.46 8.55
N ILE A 12 -5.41 10.68 7.96
CA ILE A 12 -5.03 9.35 8.44
C ILE A 12 -3.53 9.33 8.72
N VAL A 13 -3.15 9.08 9.98
CA VAL A 13 -1.75 8.88 10.36
C VAL A 13 -1.43 7.40 10.31
N VAL A 14 -0.52 7.01 9.41
CA VAL A 14 -0.06 5.63 9.26
C VAL A 14 1.32 5.47 9.88
N ASN A 15 1.41 4.64 10.93
CA ASN A 15 2.67 4.24 11.52
C ASN A 15 3.26 3.07 10.72
N LEU A 16 4.44 3.30 10.12
CA LEU A 16 5.18 2.30 9.38
C LEU A 16 6.16 1.59 10.31
N TYR A 17 6.03 0.27 10.39
CA TYR A 17 6.96 -0.63 11.09
C TYR A 17 8.24 -0.83 10.26
N THR A 18 9.04 0.22 10.12
CA THR A 18 10.27 0.23 9.31
C THR A 18 11.33 -0.77 9.77
N ASN A 19 11.27 -1.20 11.03
CA ASN A 19 12.23 -2.15 11.61
C ASN A 19 11.84 -3.62 11.36
N LEU A 20 10.56 -3.89 11.07
CA LEU A 20 10.01 -5.24 10.86
C LEU A 20 9.67 -5.51 9.39
N CYS A 21 9.28 -4.48 8.65
CA CYS A 21 9.01 -4.53 7.22
C CYS A 21 10.29 -4.11 6.47
N LEU A 22 11.15 -5.09 6.15
CA LEU A 22 12.48 -4.82 5.60
C LEU A 22 12.44 -4.51 4.10
N SER A 23 12.82 -3.28 3.78
CA SER A 23 13.29 -2.75 2.50
C SER A 23 12.29 -2.57 1.36
N PHE A 24 11.80 -3.56 0.61
CA PHE A 24 11.22 -3.24 -0.70
C PHE A 24 9.83 -2.62 -0.62
N GLY A 25 8.89 -3.22 0.11
CA GLY A 25 7.52 -2.69 0.19
C GLY A 25 7.45 -1.32 0.86
N HIS A 26 8.16 -1.14 1.97
CA HIS A 26 8.21 0.12 2.70
C HIS A 26 8.93 1.23 1.90
N LYS A 27 10.07 0.93 1.26
CA LYS A 27 10.81 1.91 0.45
C LYS A 27 9.97 2.33 -0.74
N ASN A 28 9.31 1.37 -1.40
CA ASN A 28 8.37 1.63 -2.48
C ASN A 28 7.31 2.65 -2.06
N PHE A 29 6.57 2.37 -0.98
CA PHE A 29 5.53 3.27 -0.48
C PHE A 29 6.09 4.66 -0.17
N LEU A 30 7.18 4.75 0.61
CA LEU A 30 7.75 6.03 1.00
C LEU A 30 8.29 6.85 -0.19
N LYS A 31 8.88 6.20 -1.20
CA LYS A 31 9.35 6.91 -2.38
C LYS A 31 8.20 7.39 -3.23
N LEU A 32 7.16 6.58 -3.42
CA LEU A 32 5.94 7.00 -4.10
C LEU A 32 5.25 8.17 -3.38
N CYS A 33 5.21 8.17 -2.04
CA CYS A 33 4.76 9.34 -1.26
C CYS A 33 5.62 10.58 -1.54
N LYS A 34 6.95 10.46 -1.53
CA LYS A 34 7.86 11.59 -1.82
C LYS A 34 7.72 12.13 -3.24
N MET A 35 7.41 11.25 -4.20
CA MET A 35 7.16 11.62 -5.59
C MET A 35 5.75 12.19 -5.81
N LYS A 36 4.92 12.32 -4.76
CA LYS A 36 3.51 12.73 -4.84
C LYS A 36 2.67 11.81 -5.74
N TYR A 37 3.10 10.56 -5.95
CA TYR A 37 2.42 9.59 -6.81
C TYR A 37 0.98 9.30 -6.34
N TYR A 38 0.76 9.33 -5.03
CA TYR A 38 -0.54 9.07 -4.43
C TYR A 38 -1.50 10.27 -4.43
N ASN A 39 -1.05 11.45 -4.88
CA ASN A 39 -1.90 12.64 -4.88
C ASN A 39 -3.00 12.49 -5.93
N GLY A 40 -4.25 12.62 -5.51
CA GLY A 40 -5.41 12.42 -6.38
C GLY A 40 -5.79 10.96 -6.61
N CYS A 41 -5.08 9.99 -6.02
CA CYS A 41 -5.48 8.59 -6.08
C CYS A 41 -6.79 8.38 -5.33
N LEU A 42 -7.78 7.81 -6.01
CA LEU A 42 -9.08 7.50 -5.44
C LEU A 42 -9.02 6.24 -4.59
N PHE A 43 -9.84 6.21 -3.53
CA PHE A 43 -10.26 4.96 -2.91
C PHE A 43 -11.26 4.26 -3.84
N HIS A 44 -10.74 3.59 -4.85
CA HIS A 44 -11.53 3.01 -5.94
C HIS A 44 -12.34 1.78 -5.51
N LYS A 45 -12.03 1.19 -4.34
CA LYS A 45 -12.82 0.09 -3.77
C LYS A 45 -12.90 0.20 -2.26
N VAL A 46 -14.13 0.27 -1.75
CA VAL A 46 -14.42 0.31 -0.31
C VAL A 46 -15.42 -0.80 0.01
N ASP A 47 -14.93 -1.83 0.67
CA ASP A 47 -15.73 -2.93 1.20
C ASP A 47 -16.05 -2.60 2.67
N LYS A 48 -17.32 -2.25 2.95
CA LYS A 48 -17.77 -1.88 4.31
C LYS A 48 -17.41 -2.98 5.30
N ASP A 49 -16.86 -2.60 6.45
CA ASP A 49 -16.44 -3.50 7.52
C ASP A 49 -15.37 -4.54 7.09
N PHE A 50 -14.61 -4.24 6.04
CA PHE A 50 -13.53 -5.11 5.61
C PHE A 50 -12.28 -4.31 5.23
N MET A 51 -12.28 -3.66 4.06
CA MET A 51 -11.10 -2.91 3.62
C MET A 51 -11.44 -1.76 2.67
N ALA A 52 -10.63 -0.71 2.71
CA ALA A 52 -10.61 0.35 1.72
C ALA A 52 -9.30 0.28 0.93
N ARG A 53 -9.37 0.19 -0.40
CA ARG A 53 -8.22 0.06 -1.31
C ARG A 53 -7.98 1.35 -2.07
N THR A 54 -6.71 1.69 -2.24
CA THR A 54 -6.24 2.88 -2.96
C THR A 54 -4.84 2.64 -3.53
N GLY A 55 -4.21 3.68 -4.07
CA GLY A 55 -2.85 3.63 -4.60
C GLY A 55 -2.76 3.25 -6.08
N ASP A 56 -3.88 3.29 -6.80
CA ASP A 56 -3.93 3.22 -8.26
C ASP A 56 -4.14 4.63 -8.83
N SER A 57 -3.14 5.16 -9.52
CA SER A 57 -3.18 6.48 -10.17
C SER A 57 -4.19 6.55 -11.32
N THR A 58 -4.57 5.41 -11.89
CA THR A 58 -5.59 5.33 -12.95
C THR A 58 -7.01 5.24 -12.39
N GLY A 59 -7.16 4.92 -11.10
CA GLY A 59 -8.47 4.70 -10.46
C GLY A 59 -9.24 3.47 -10.92
N THR A 60 -8.66 2.61 -11.78
CA THR A 60 -9.34 1.43 -12.36
C THR A 60 -9.31 0.21 -11.45
N GLY A 61 -8.42 0.18 -10.47
CA GLY A 61 -8.12 -0.96 -9.61
C GLY A 61 -7.18 -1.99 -10.25
N LYS A 62 -6.80 -1.81 -11.52
CA LYS A 62 -5.86 -2.70 -12.25
C LYS A 62 -4.52 -2.03 -12.53
N GLY A 63 -4.43 -0.72 -12.31
CA GLY A 63 -3.22 0.05 -12.54
C GLY A 63 -2.28 0.05 -11.34
N GLY A 64 -1.40 1.04 -11.33
CA GLY A 64 -0.38 1.18 -10.29
C GLY A 64 0.98 0.64 -10.71
N ASP A 65 2.02 1.32 -10.26
CA ASP A 65 3.41 1.04 -10.59
C ASP A 65 4.29 1.17 -9.35
N SER A 66 5.20 0.22 -9.17
CA SER A 66 6.21 0.40 -8.13
C SER A 66 7.19 1.52 -8.49
N VAL A 67 7.85 2.08 -7.48
CA VAL A 67 8.98 3.01 -7.67
C VAL A 67 10.07 2.38 -8.54
N TYR A 68 10.21 1.06 -8.50
CA TYR A 68 11.23 0.32 -9.24
C TYR A 68 11.02 0.37 -10.74
N ARG A 69 9.77 0.50 -11.21
CA ARG A 69 9.47 0.79 -12.62
C ARG A 69 10.21 2.05 -13.09
N PHE A 70 10.18 3.10 -12.26
CA PHE A 70 10.79 4.39 -12.60
C PHE A 70 12.31 4.39 -12.47
N LEU A 71 12.87 3.49 -11.65
CA LEU A 71 14.31 3.39 -11.42
C LEU A 71 15.01 2.45 -12.41
N TYR A 72 14.37 1.33 -12.75
CA TYR A 72 14.99 0.25 -13.52
C TYR A 72 14.26 -0.06 -14.83
N GLY A 73 13.04 0.46 -15.04
CA GLY A 73 12.24 0.26 -16.24
C GLY A 73 11.09 -0.75 -16.07
N GLU A 74 10.35 -1.00 -17.16
CA GLU A 74 9.11 -1.79 -17.15
C GLU A 74 9.23 -3.19 -16.55
N HIS A 75 10.38 -3.84 -16.73
CA HIS A 75 10.63 -5.18 -16.20
C HIS A 75 10.62 -5.23 -14.66
N ALA A 76 10.88 -4.09 -14.00
CA ALA A 76 10.86 -3.96 -12.55
C ALA A 76 9.55 -3.37 -12.03
N ARG A 77 8.48 -3.35 -12.85
CA ARG A 77 7.18 -2.79 -12.46
C ARG A 77 6.60 -3.46 -11.21
N LEU A 78 6.79 -4.77 -11.08
CA LEU A 78 6.26 -5.57 -9.98
C LEU A 78 7.39 -6.11 -9.10
N PHE A 79 7.12 -6.31 -7.82
CA PHE A 79 8.09 -6.88 -6.88
C PHE A 79 7.50 -7.97 -5.97
N THR A 80 8.39 -8.79 -5.42
CA THR A 80 8.08 -10.00 -4.65
C THR A 80 7.40 -9.71 -3.31
N ASP A 81 6.64 -10.69 -2.81
CA ASP A 81 5.98 -10.59 -1.50
C ASP A 81 7.01 -10.67 -0.36
N GLU A 82 6.85 -9.81 0.65
CA GLU A 82 7.65 -9.82 1.87
C GLU A 82 6.76 -10.26 3.06
N ILE A 83 6.58 -11.58 3.22
CA ILE A 83 5.70 -12.13 4.27
C ILE A 83 6.53 -12.52 5.49
N HIS A 84 6.45 -11.73 6.56
CA HIS A 84 7.07 -12.09 7.83
C HIS A 84 6.05 -12.73 8.80
N PRO A 85 6.34 -13.88 9.44
CA PRO A 85 5.43 -14.52 10.37
C PRO A 85 4.98 -13.61 11.53
N ARG A 86 5.90 -12.77 12.03
CA ARG A 86 5.59 -11.75 13.07
C ARG A 86 4.58 -10.70 12.59
N LEU A 87 4.55 -10.36 11.29
CA LEU A 87 3.61 -9.39 10.74
C LEU A 87 2.18 -9.94 10.64
N LYS A 88 2.01 -11.27 10.51
CA LYS A 88 0.68 -11.91 10.51
C LYS A 88 -0.09 -11.65 11.81
N GLN A 89 0.61 -11.54 12.94
CA GLN A 89 0.00 -11.25 14.24
C GLN A 89 -0.56 -9.82 14.32
N TYR A 90 -0.06 -8.92 13.48
CA TYR A 90 -0.55 -7.55 13.34
C TYR A 90 -1.61 -7.39 12.25
N SER A 91 -2.06 -8.47 11.59
CA SER A 91 -3.18 -8.43 10.63
C SER A 91 -4.53 -8.25 11.33
N ARG A 92 -4.62 -7.25 12.21
CA ARG A 92 -5.81 -6.86 12.97
C ARG A 92 -6.40 -5.59 12.35
N MET A 93 -7.49 -5.09 12.92
CA MET A 93 -8.11 -3.82 12.54
C MET A 93 -7.06 -2.68 12.51
N ALA A 94 -7.26 -1.70 11.63
CA ALA A 94 -6.39 -0.52 11.45
C ALA A 94 -4.97 -0.83 10.94
N THR A 95 -4.81 -1.90 10.15
CA THR A 95 -3.54 -2.25 9.52
C THR A 95 -3.50 -1.82 8.05
N VAL A 96 -2.32 -1.42 7.60
CA VAL A 96 -2.05 -1.08 6.19
C VAL A 96 -1.20 -2.19 5.57
N ALA A 97 -1.62 -2.69 4.42
CA ALA A 97 -0.89 -3.71 3.68
C ALA A 97 -0.93 -3.45 2.16
N LEU A 98 0.08 -3.93 1.45
CA LEU A 98 0.14 -3.83 0.00
C LEU A 98 -0.92 -4.74 -0.63
N ALA A 99 -1.59 -4.23 -1.66
CA ALA A 99 -2.44 -5.03 -2.52
C ALA A 99 -1.59 -5.60 -3.66
N ASN A 100 -1.82 -6.87 -4.00
CA ASN A 100 -1.19 -7.54 -5.12
C ASN A 100 -2.26 -8.19 -6.01
N ALA A 101 -1.93 -8.35 -7.29
CA ALA A 101 -2.78 -9.06 -8.26
C ALA A 101 -2.54 -10.59 -8.26
N GLY A 102 -1.66 -11.06 -7.37
CA GLY A 102 -1.19 -12.44 -7.30
C GLY A 102 0.11 -12.52 -6.50
N LYS A 103 0.55 -13.74 -6.20
CA LYS A 103 1.81 -13.99 -5.47
C LYS A 103 2.97 -13.28 -6.18
N ASN A 104 3.76 -12.51 -5.46
CA ASN A 104 4.90 -11.72 -5.95
C ASN A 104 4.56 -10.63 -6.98
N HIS A 105 3.31 -10.15 -7.03
CA HIS A 105 2.88 -9.09 -7.95
C HIS A 105 2.48 -7.82 -7.20
N ASN A 106 3.37 -7.32 -6.34
CA ASN A 106 3.16 -6.05 -5.64
C ASN A 106 3.56 -4.87 -6.51
N ALA A 107 2.82 -3.77 -6.37
CA ALA A 107 3.07 -2.51 -7.09
C ALA A 107 2.87 -1.31 -6.13
N SER A 108 2.04 -0.33 -6.50
CA SER A 108 1.74 0.84 -5.66
C SER A 108 0.48 0.71 -4.80
N GLN A 109 -0.43 -0.20 -5.15
CA GLN A 109 -1.73 -0.30 -4.50
C GLN A 109 -1.59 -0.82 -3.06
N PHE A 110 -2.41 -0.30 -2.16
CA PHE A 110 -2.48 -0.72 -0.77
C PHE A 110 -3.90 -0.65 -0.24
N TYR A 111 -4.16 -1.33 0.87
CA TYR A 111 -5.46 -1.32 1.53
C TYR A 111 -5.33 -1.05 3.02
N LEU A 112 -6.36 -0.37 3.54
CA LEU A 112 -6.60 -0.11 4.95
C LEU A 112 -7.64 -1.10 5.46
N HIS A 113 -7.30 -1.90 6.46
CA HIS A 113 -8.22 -2.87 7.05
C HIS A 113 -9.09 -2.19 8.11
N SER A 114 -10.41 -2.19 7.92
CA SER A 114 -11.35 -1.40 8.73
C SER A 114 -12.04 -2.18 9.86
N ALA A 115 -11.91 -3.52 9.92
CA ALA A 115 -12.61 -4.32 10.93
C ALA A 115 -11.72 -5.37 11.60
N GLN A 116 -12.09 -5.76 12.82
CA GLN A 116 -11.68 -7.03 13.39
C GLN A 116 -12.49 -8.14 12.70
N ARG A 117 -11.81 -9.18 12.21
CA ARG A 117 -12.51 -10.44 11.92
C ARG A 117 -13.13 -10.90 13.25
N HIS A 118 -14.46 -10.92 13.31
CA HIS A 118 -15.19 -11.66 14.34
C HIS A 118 -14.91 -13.16 14.18
#